data_AF-A0A4V1Q444-F1
#
_entry.id   AF-A0A4V1Q444-F1
#
_cell.length_a   1.000
_cell.length_b   1.000
_cell.length_c   1.000
_cell.angle_alpha   90.00
_cell.angle_beta   90.00
_cell.angle_gamma   90.00
#
_symmetry.space_group_name_H-M   'P 1'
#
loop_
_entity.id
_entity.type
_entity.pdbx_description
1 polymer ?
#
loop_
_entity_poly.entity_id
_entity_poly.type
_entity_poly.pdbx_seq_one_letter_code
_entity_poly.pdbx_strand_id
1 'polypeptide(L)'
;MLPFTLWKLEDGQFQDFYKSYDEAQYLEADERSREIQLSYERLYGQNQNSLYLNSPLVAEFEQLRHGYLKRLLDLQKQLQEEIKREFEIKRRDLARFPKNSSEFNKLPLEAQVRVAKFLVADAKDREKMKDEFVWSSLTTQPLIEEFQKDTIFNAITRAVYMGSMKTTDPRKRPSLSIPG
;
A
#
# COMPACT_ATOMS: atom_id res chain seq x y z
N MET A 1 20.34 -25.05 53.66
CA MET A 1 20.32 -24.52 52.29
C MET A 1 21.17 -25.43 51.42
N LEU A 2 20.54 -26.29 50.64
CA LEU A 2 21.17 -27.11 49.60
C LEU A 2 20.67 -26.60 48.24
N PRO A 3 21.53 -26.54 47.20
CA PRO A 3 21.13 -26.02 45.90
C PRO A 3 20.21 -27.01 45.19
N PHE A 4 19.01 -26.54 44.86
CA PHE A 4 18.04 -27.20 43.99
C PHE A 4 18.62 -27.29 42.57
N THR A 5 19.36 -28.36 42.27
CA THR A 5 19.81 -28.66 40.91
C THR A 5 18.84 -29.63 40.28
N LEU A 6 17.93 -29.06 39.48
CA LEU A 6 16.86 -29.74 38.75
C LEU A 6 17.38 -30.20 37.37
N TRP A 7 18.44 -31.00 37.35
CA TRP A 7 18.97 -31.60 36.13
C TRP A 7 19.49 -32.99 36.48
N LYS A 8 18.83 -34.03 35.98
CA LYS A 8 19.34 -35.40 36.05
C LYS A 8 19.88 -35.78 34.69
N LEU A 9 21.15 -36.18 34.65
CA LEU A 9 21.84 -36.58 33.44
C LEU A 9 21.64 -38.10 33.27
N GLU A 10 20.70 -38.50 32.43
CA GLU A 10 20.67 -39.85 31.86
C GLU A 10 21.07 -39.73 30.39
N ASP A 11 22.15 -40.43 30.02
CA ASP A 11 22.66 -40.61 28.66
C ASP A 11 22.95 -39.36 27.80
N GLY A 12 23.29 -38.24 28.45
CA GLY A 12 23.94 -37.11 27.78
C GLY A 12 23.06 -36.27 26.87
N GLN A 13 21.73 -36.40 26.95
CA GLN A 13 20.79 -35.49 26.29
C GLN A 13 20.07 -34.62 27.32
N PHE A 14 20.09 -33.30 27.12
CA PHE A 14 19.28 -32.36 27.91
C PHE A 14 17.82 -32.49 27.46
N GLN A 15 17.01 -33.18 28.26
CA GLN A 15 15.58 -33.28 28.02
C GLN A 15 14.87 -32.13 28.75
N ASP A 16 14.30 -31.21 27.98
CA ASP A 16 13.51 -30.10 28.50
C ASP A 16 12.11 -30.61 28.89
N PHE A 17 11.90 -30.84 30.20
CA PHE A 17 10.64 -31.30 30.76
C PHE A 17 9.56 -30.21 30.89
N TYR A 18 9.85 -28.97 30.46
CA TYR A 18 8.92 -27.84 30.66
C TYR A 18 7.73 -27.82 29.69
N LYS A 19 7.68 -28.73 28.70
CA LYS A 19 6.63 -28.77 27.66
C LYS A 19 5.81 -30.06 27.58
N SER A 20 6.01 -31.02 28.48
CA SER A 20 5.08 -32.13 28.64
C SER A 20 4.01 -31.74 29.65
N TYR A 21 2.83 -31.37 29.15
CA TYR A 21 1.59 -31.27 29.93
C TYR A 21 1.11 -32.64 30.47
N ASP A 22 2.00 -33.62 30.59
CA ASP A 22 1.68 -34.97 30.98
C ASP A 22 2.05 -35.17 32.45
N GLU A 23 1.12 -34.80 33.33
CA GLU A 23 1.28 -34.90 34.78
C GLU A 23 1.56 -36.34 35.24
N ALA A 24 1.34 -37.34 34.39
CA ALA A 24 1.71 -38.73 34.61
C ALA A 24 3.23 -38.95 34.74
N GLN A 25 4.05 -37.96 34.36
CA GLN A 25 5.51 -38.00 34.54
C GLN A 25 5.95 -37.84 36.00
N TYR A 26 5.10 -37.28 36.86
CA TYR A 26 5.37 -37.12 38.30
C TYR A 26 4.94 -38.34 39.14
N LEU A 27 4.36 -39.36 38.50
CA LEU A 27 3.99 -40.62 39.16
C LEU A 27 5.22 -41.52 39.27
N GLU A 28 5.46 -42.08 40.47
CA GLU A 28 6.50 -43.06 40.74
C GLU A 28 6.35 -44.28 39.81
N ALA A 29 7.45 -44.98 39.50
CA ALA A 29 7.47 -46.02 38.46
C ALA A 29 6.45 -47.16 38.70
N ASP A 30 6.10 -47.44 39.96
CA ASP A 30 5.09 -48.43 40.37
C ASP A 30 3.64 -47.91 40.35
N GLU A 31 3.44 -46.58 40.22
CA GLU A 31 2.12 -45.92 40.25
C GLU A 31 1.63 -45.50 38.86
N ARG A 32 2.41 -45.77 37.80
CA ARG A 32 2.02 -45.58 36.39
C ARG A 32 0.99 -46.59 35.92
N SER A 33 -0.13 -46.67 36.64
CA SER A 33 -1.27 -47.49 36.26
C SER A 33 -1.92 -46.93 35.00
N ARG A 34 -2.06 -47.77 33.99
CA ARG A 34 -2.71 -47.45 32.70
C ARG A 34 -4.10 -46.82 32.88
N GLU A 35 -4.78 -47.17 33.95
CA GLU A 35 -6.11 -46.62 34.30
C GLU A 35 -6.05 -45.15 34.71
N ILE A 36 -5.00 -44.74 35.42
CA ILE A 36 -4.78 -43.34 35.84
C ILE A 36 -4.50 -42.48 34.61
N GLN A 37 -3.65 -42.94 33.69
CA GLN A 37 -3.39 -42.27 32.41
C GLN A 37 -4.68 -42.08 31.59
N LEU A 38 -5.47 -43.15 31.43
CA LEU A 38 -6.77 -43.10 30.73
C LEU A 38 -7.82 -42.24 31.44
N SER A 39 -7.70 -42.03 32.76
CA SER A 39 -8.58 -41.13 33.52
C SER A 39 -8.21 -39.66 33.29
N TYR A 40 -6.92 -39.33 33.26
CA TYR A 40 -6.41 -38.01 32.94
C TYR A 40 -6.71 -37.64 31.49
N GLU A 41 -6.48 -38.54 30.53
CA GLU A 41 -6.86 -38.32 29.13
C GLU A 41 -8.36 -38.01 28.96
N ARG A 42 -9.23 -38.69 29.71
CA ARG A 42 -10.67 -38.39 29.70
C ARG A 42 -10.98 -37.01 30.30
N LEU A 43 -10.37 -36.67 31.42
CA LEU A 43 -10.56 -35.38 32.10
C LEU A 43 -10.09 -34.21 31.23
N TYR A 44 -8.89 -34.31 30.64
CA TYR A 44 -8.37 -33.26 29.77
C TYR A 44 -9.06 -33.24 28.41
N GLY A 45 -9.41 -34.39 27.82
CA GLY A 45 -10.15 -34.46 26.56
C GLY A 45 -11.56 -33.86 26.65
N GLN A 46 -12.24 -34.01 27.79
CA GLN A 46 -13.53 -33.36 28.04
C GLN A 46 -13.39 -31.87 28.33
N ASN A 47 -12.39 -31.45 29.11
CA ASN A 47 -12.21 -30.05 29.49
C ASN A 47 -11.65 -29.17 28.35
N GLN A 48 -10.76 -29.69 27.51
CA GLN A 48 -10.19 -28.91 26.40
C GLN A 48 -11.25 -28.49 25.37
N ASN A 49 -12.22 -29.36 25.07
CA ASN A 49 -13.31 -28.99 24.16
C ASN A 49 -14.31 -28.03 24.82
N SER A 50 -14.57 -28.18 26.13
CA SER A 50 -15.57 -27.35 26.83
C SER A 50 -15.10 -25.92 27.11
N LEU A 51 -13.81 -25.71 27.41
CA LEU A 51 -13.29 -24.41 27.84
C LEU A 51 -13.07 -23.43 26.68
N TYR A 52 -12.73 -23.93 25.48
CA TYR A 52 -12.44 -23.07 24.33
C TYR A 52 -13.67 -22.78 23.46
N LEU A 53 -14.60 -23.74 23.31
CA LEU A 53 -15.77 -23.58 22.42
C LEU A 53 -16.91 -22.78 23.06
N ASN A 54 -17.04 -22.77 24.39
CA ASN A 54 -18.13 -22.09 25.11
C ASN A 54 -17.67 -20.85 25.89
N SER A 55 -16.43 -20.39 25.68
CA SER A 55 -15.94 -19.20 26.37
C SER A 55 -16.59 -17.95 25.76
N PRO A 56 -17.33 -17.15 26.56
CA PRO A 56 -17.92 -15.89 26.08
C PRO A 56 -16.85 -14.93 25.56
N LEU A 57 -15.61 -15.04 26.07
CA LEU A 57 -14.48 -14.23 25.64
C LEU A 57 -14.08 -14.49 24.18
N VAL A 58 -14.22 -15.73 23.70
CA VAL A 58 -13.91 -16.06 22.29
C VAL A 58 -14.95 -15.42 21.38
N ALA A 59 -16.22 -15.51 21.73
CA ALA A 59 -17.30 -14.88 20.98
C ALA A 59 -17.18 -13.34 20.97
N GLU A 60 -16.88 -12.73 22.12
CA GLU A 60 -16.64 -11.29 22.24
C GLU A 60 -15.42 -10.85 21.41
N PHE A 61 -14.34 -11.62 21.44
CA PHE A 61 -13.15 -11.34 20.62
C PHE A 61 -13.45 -11.44 19.13
N GLU A 62 -14.20 -12.45 18.69
CA GLU A 62 -14.60 -12.59 17.29
C GLU A 62 -15.50 -11.45 16.83
N GLN A 63 -16.45 -11.02 17.67
CA GLN A 63 -17.29 -9.85 17.40
C GLN A 63 -16.46 -8.58 17.26
N LEU A 64 -15.50 -8.36 18.16
CA LEU A 64 -14.59 -7.21 18.11
C LEU A 64 -13.72 -7.24 16.85
N ARG A 65 -13.14 -8.40 16.54
CA ARG A 65 -12.32 -8.62 15.33
C ARG A 65 -13.15 -8.33 14.07
N HIS A 66 -14.35 -8.88 13.99
CA HIS A 66 -15.24 -8.65 12.86
C HIS A 66 -15.62 -7.17 12.73
N GLY A 67 -15.95 -6.50 13.84
CA GLY A 67 -16.26 -5.06 13.85
C GLY A 67 -15.09 -4.21 13.36
N TYR A 68 -13.87 -4.54 13.79
CA TYR A 68 -12.65 -3.85 13.34
C TYR A 68 -12.37 -4.08 11.86
N LEU A 69 -12.44 -5.33 11.39
CA LEU A 69 -12.24 -5.67 9.98
C LEU A 69 -13.26 -4.97 9.07
N LYS A 70 -14.53 -4.93 9.50
CA LYS A 70 -15.58 -4.22 8.75
C LYS A 70 -15.26 -2.73 8.61
N ARG A 71 -14.88 -2.07 9.72
CA ARG A 71 -14.49 -0.66 9.70
C ARG A 71 -13.26 -0.41 8.82
N LEU A 72 -12.26 -1.28 8.86
CA LEU A 72 -11.08 -1.17 8.00
C LEU A 72 -11.46 -1.29 6.52
N LEU A 73 -12.33 -2.21 6.15
CA LEU A 73 -12.80 -2.36 4.77
C LEU A 73 -13.57 -1.12 4.30
N ASP A 74 -14.41 -0.53 5.16
CA ASP A 74 -15.15 0.68 4.83
C ASP A 74 -14.20 1.88 4.64
N LEU A 75 -13.21 2.05 5.52
CA LEU A 75 -12.18 3.07 5.38
C LEU A 75 -11.32 2.88 4.12
N GLN A 76 -10.97 1.64 3.78
CA GLN A 76 -10.22 1.33 2.57
C GLN A 76 -11.02 1.71 1.31
N LYS A 77 -12.33 1.44 1.28
CA LYS A 77 -13.21 1.85 0.18
C LYS A 77 -13.26 3.38 0.05
N GLN A 78 -13.45 4.08 1.16
CA GLN A 78 -13.45 5.55 1.18
C GLN A 78 -12.14 6.13 0.65
N LEU A 79 -11.00 5.59 1.10
CA LEU A 79 -9.68 6.01 0.61
C LEU A 79 -9.55 5.80 -0.91
N GLN A 80 -9.98 4.64 -1.41
CA GLN A 80 -9.93 4.36 -2.85
C GLN A 80 -10.84 5.29 -3.65
N GLU A 81 -12.00 5.65 -3.12
CA GLU A 81 -12.91 6.62 -3.75
C GLU A 81 -12.30 8.03 -3.78
N GLU A 82 -11.70 8.49 -2.68
CA GLU A 82 -11.02 9.79 -2.65
C GLU A 82 -9.84 9.83 -3.62
N ILE A 83 -9.02 8.78 -3.69
CA ILE A 83 -7.93 8.68 -4.66
C ILE A 83 -8.47 8.76 -6.09
N LYS A 84 -9.57 8.07 -6.40
CA LYS A 84 -10.22 8.15 -7.72
C LYS A 84 -10.73 9.57 -8.00
N ARG A 85 -11.39 10.22 -7.04
CA ARG A 85 -11.88 11.60 -7.19
C ARG A 85 -10.74 12.58 -7.41
N GLU A 86 -9.67 12.51 -6.62
CA GLU A 86 -8.49 13.34 -6.82
C GLU A 86 -7.84 13.10 -8.17
N PHE A 87 -7.73 11.84 -8.61
CA PHE A 87 -7.20 11.51 -9.93
C PHE A 87 -8.08 12.08 -11.05
N GLU A 88 -9.39 12.00 -10.92
CA GLU A 88 -10.33 12.57 -11.89
C GLU A 88 -10.27 14.10 -11.93
N ILE A 89 -10.18 14.76 -10.77
CA ILE A 89 -10.03 16.22 -10.67
C ILE A 89 -8.71 16.62 -11.33
N LYS A 90 -7.59 15.98 -10.95
CA LYS A 90 -6.28 16.20 -11.58
C LYS A 90 -6.35 15.96 -13.08
N ARG A 91 -7.02 14.90 -13.53
CA ARG A 91 -7.17 14.61 -14.96
C ARG A 91 -7.95 15.71 -15.68
N ARG A 92 -9.04 16.22 -15.11
CA ARG A 92 -9.84 17.33 -15.66
C ARG A 92 -9.03 18.62 -15.71
N ASP A 93 -8.34 18.95 -14.64
CA ASP A 93 -7.54 20.19 -14.54
C ASP A 93 -6.35 20.15 -15.50
N LEU A 94 -5.70 18.99 -15.64
CA LEU A 94 -4.61 18.78 -16.60
C LEU A 94 -5.10 18.71 -18.06
N ALA A 95 -6.37 18.36 -18.30
CA ALA A 95 -6.97 18.35 -19.63
C ALA A 95 -7.45 19.73 -20.09
N ARG A 96 -7.55 20.72 -19.20
CA ARG A 96 -8.00 22.06 -19.57
C ARG A 96 -6.88 22.87 -20.24
N PHE A 97 -7.11 23.29 -21.48
CA PHE A 97 -6.22 24.20 -22.19
C PHE A 97 -6.49 25.67 -21.80
N PRO A 98 -5.47 26.48 -21.44
CA PRO A 98 -5.67 27.87 -21.06
C PRO A 98 -6.02 28.74 -22.27
N LYS A 99 -6.89 29.74 -22.07
CA LYS A 99 -7.34 30.63 -23.16
C LYS A 99 -6.38 31.78 -23.43
N ASN A 100 -5.56 32.16 -22.46
CA ASN A 100 -4.62 33.28 -22.55
C ASN A 100 -3.37 33.04 -21.69
N SER A 101 -2.33 33.86 -21.88
CA SER A 101 -1.08 33.82 -21.09
C SER A 101 -1.29 33.97 -19.58
N SER A 102 -2.27 34.76 -19.13
CA SER A 102 -2.58 34.92 -17.71
C SER A 102 -3.13 33.64 -17.07
N GLU A 103 -4.00 32.93 -17.78
CA GLU A 103 -4.52 31.62 -17.37
C GLU A 103 -3.41 30.58 -17.34
N PHE A 104 -2.50 30.60 -18.32
CA PHE A 104 -1.34 29.70 -18.36
C PHE A 104 -0.51 29.80 -17.07
N ASN A 105 -0.20 31.01 -16.59
CA ASN A 105 0.62 31.20 -15.39
C ASN A 105 -0.08 30.76 -14.09
N LYS A 106 -1.41 30.62 -14.09
CA LYS A 106 -2.20 30.15 -12.94
C LYS A 106 -2.35 28.64 -12.89
N LEU A 107 -1.97 27.93 -13.95
CA LEU A 107 -2.05 26.48 -13.99
C LEU A 107 -1.00 25.83 -13.08
N PRO A 108 -1.26 24.60 -12.59
CA PRO A 108 -0.23 23.79 -11.93
C PRO A 108 0.99 23.58 -12.85
N LEU A 109 2.19 23.44 -12.28
CA LEU A 109 3.43 23.28 -13.04
C LEU A 109 3.36 22.15 -14.09
N GLU A 110 2.73 21.02 -13.76
CA GLU A 110 2.55 19.90 -14.68
C GLU A 110 1.71 20.26 -15.92
N ALA A 111 0.64 21.03 -15.72
CA ALA A 111 -0.20 21.53 -16.81
C ALA A 111 0.55 22.59 -17.63
N GLN A 112 1.31 23.48 -16.97
CA GLN A 112 2.15 24.48 -17.66
C GLN A 112 3.19 23.79 -18.56
N VAL A 113 3.87 22.76 -18.05
CA VAL A 113 4.86 21.99 -18.83
C VAL A 113 4.21 21.30 -20.03
N ARG A 114 3.01 20.73 -19.86
CA ARG A 114 2.28 20.09 -20.97
C ARG A 114 1.89 21.08 -22.06
N VAL A 115 1.31 22.22 -21.66
CA VAL A 115 0.93 23.28 -22.59
C VAL A 115 2.17 23.91 -23.24
N ALA A 116 3.26 24.08 -22.50
CA ALA A 116 4.52 24.57 -23.04
C ALA A 116 5.11 23.59 -24.07
N LYS A 117 5.09 22.28 -23.80
CA LYS A 117 5.47 21.25 -24.77
C LYS A 117 4.64 21.37 -26.04
N PHE A 118 3.32 21.56 -25.92
CA PHE A 118 2.44 21.74 -27.06
C PHE A 118 2.76 23.00 -27.88
N LEU A 119 3.00 24.14 -27.23
CA LEU A 119 3.32 25.40 -27.91
C LEU A 119 4.68 25.35 -28.63
N VAL A 120 5.65 24.63 -28.07
CA VAL A 120 7.00 24.48 -28.64
C VAL A 120 7.07 23.37 -29.70
N ALA A 121 6.20 22.36 -29.65
CA ALA A 121 6.20 21.23 -30.58
C ALA A 121 5.95 21.62 -32.04
N ASP A 122 6.32 20.74 -32.97
CA ASP A 122 6.03 20.90 -34.39
C ASP A 122 4.56 20.62 -34.72
N ALA A 123 4.09 21.07 -35.89
CA ALA A 123 2.69 20.94 -36.29
C ALA A 123 2.15 19.49 -36.23
N LYS A 124 2.97 18.50 -36.61
CA LYS A 124 2.60 17.08 -36.55
C LYS A 124 2.41 16.57 -35.12
N ASP A 125 3.28 17.00 -34.20
CA ASP A 125 3.21 16.57 -32.80
C ASP A 125 2.13 17.32 -32.04
N ARG A 126 1.82 18.56 -32.44
CA ARG A 126 0.65 19.29 -31.93
C ARG A 126 -0.65 18.58 -32.26
N GLU A 127 -0.83 18.08 -33.49
CA GLU A 127 -2.03 17.32 -33.87
C GLU A 127 -2.19 16.07 -33.00
N LYS A 128 -1.12 15.27 -32.82
CA LYS A 128 -1.14 14.11 -31.92
C LYS A 128 -1.52 14.47 -30.48
N MET A 129 -0.97 15.57 -29.96
CA MET A 129 -1.29 16.04 -28.61
C MET A 129 -2.74 16.56 -28.51
N LYS A 130 -3.29 17.16 -29.57
CA LYS A 130 -4.71 17.54 -29.59
C LYS A 130 -5.61 16.31 -29.48
N ASP A 131 -5.28 15.24 -30.17
CA ASP A 131 -6.03 13.98 -30.10
C ASP A 131 -5.88 13.30 -28.72
N GLU A 132 -4.66 13.25 -28.19
CA GLU A 132 -4.36 12.62 -26.89
C GLU A 132 -5.07 13.33 -25.72
N PHE A 133 -5.09 14.66 -25.73
CA PHE A 133 -5.69 15.47 -24.66
C PHE A 133 -7.09 15.99 -24.99
N VAL A 134 -7.65 15.60 -26.14
CA VAL A 134 -8.97 16.02 -26.63
C VAL A 134 -9.11 17.55 -26.66
N TRP A 135 -8.07 18.23 -27.14
CA TRP A 135 -8.06 19.69 -27.28
C TRP A 135 -8.63 20.12 -28.64
N SER A 136 -9.62 21.01 -28.60
CA SER A 136 -10.19 21.57 -29.83
C SER A 136 -9.23 22.58 -30.46
N SER A 137 -9.06 22.50 -31.78
CA SER A 137 -8.27 23.47 -32.55
C SER A 137 -8.73 24.91 -32.30
N LEU A 138 -10.03 25.14 -32.15
CA LEU A 138 -10.61 26.46 -31.85
C LEU A 138 -10.16 27.01 -30.49
N THR A 139 -9.96 26.12 -29.50
CA THR A 139 -9.52 26.53 -28.16
C THR A 139 -8.02 26.76 -28.10
N THR A 140 -7.24 26.07 -28.92
CA THR A 140 -5.77 26.17 -28.90
C THR A 140 -5.23 27.33 -29.73
N GLN A 141 -5.94 27.73 -30.79
CA GLN A 141 -5.46 28.72 -31.75
C GLN A 141 -5.14 30.10 -31.12
N PRO A 142 -5.97 30.66 -30.23
CA PRO A 142 -5.69 31.96 -29.62
C PRO A 142 -4.36 32.00 -28.88
N LEU A 143 -4.04 30.95 -28.12
CA LEU A 143 -2.80 30.87 -27.36
C LEU A 143 -1.58 30.63 -28.26
N ILE A 144 -1.75 29.89 -29.36
CA ILE A 144 -0.68 29.71 -30.36
C ILE A 144 -0.34 31.06 -31.00
N GLU A 145 -1.35 31.86 -31.34
CA GLU A 145 -1.14 33.20 -31.88
C GLU A 145 -0.48 34.13 -30.85
N GLU A 146 -0.93 34.10 -29.60
CA GLU A 146 -0.33 34.87 -28.51
C GLU A 146 1.14 34.48 -28.29
N PHE A 147 1.45 33.18 -28.32
CA PHE A 147 2.83 32.65 -28.23
C PHE A 147 3.74 33.09 -29.39
N GLN A 148 3.18 33.30 -30.58
CA GLN A 148 3.92 33.80 -31.74
C GLN A 148 4.12 35.32 -31.71
N LYS A 149 3.14 36.05 -31.16
CA LYS A 149 3.14 37.53 -31.12
C LYS A 149 3.93 38.08 -29.93
N ASP A 150 3.80 37.49 -28.75
CA ASP A 150 4.44 37.96 -27.52
C ASP A 150 5.77 37.25 -27.26
N THR A 151 6.86 37.98 -27.44
CA THR A 151 8.23 37.50 -27.21
C THR A 151 8.52 37.14 -25.75
N ILE A 152 7.88 37.81 -24.79
CA ILE A 152 8.08 37.57 -23.35
C ILE A 152 7.41 36.25 -22.97
N PHE A 153 6.14 36.10 -23.34
CA PHE A 153 5.41 34.85 -23.13
C PHE A 153 6.08 33.66 -23.81
N ASN A 154 6.63 33.88 -25.01
CA ASN A 154 7.41 32.88 -25.72
C ASN A 154 8.65 32.41 -24.91
N ALA A 155 9.44 33.36 -24.41
CA ALA A 155 10.63 33.08 -23.62
C ALA A 155 10.30 32.33 -22.32
N ILE A 156 9.25 32.76 -21.60
CA ILE A 156 8.79 32.11 -20.37
C ILE A 156 8.36 30.67 -20.65
N THR A 157 7.54 30.45 -21.68
CA THR A 157 7.04 29.13 -22.06
C THR A 157 8.20 28.18 -22.41
N ARG A 158 9.19 28.66 -23.17
CA ARG A 158 10.40 27.87 -23.49
C ARG A 158 11.23 27.57 -22.25
N ALA A 159 11.35 28.51 -21.32
CA ALA A 159 12.07 28.29 -20.06
C ALA A 159 11.41 27.19 -19.22
N VAL A 160 10.07 27.21 -19.09
CA VAL A 160 9.30 26.15 -18.41
C VAL A 160 9.52 24.79 -19.06
N TYR A 161 9.46 24.72 -20.40
CA TYR A 161 9.70 23.49 -21.15
C TYR A 161 11.13 22.95 -20.93
N MET A 162 12.15 23.81 -21.06
CA MET A 162 13.55 23.42 -20.85
C MET A 162 13.83 23.01 -19.39
N GLY A 163 13.18 23.65 -18.42
CA GLY A 163 13.25 23.26 -17.02
C GLY A 163 12.76 21.84 -16.78
N SER A 164 11.67 21.44 -17.43
CA SER A 164 11.09 20.10 -17.30
C SER A 164 11.97 18.98 -17.86
N MET A 165 12.76 19.24 -18.90
CA MET A 165 13.67 18.23 -19.46
C MET A 165 14.82 17.89 -18.51
N LYS A 166 15.20 18.85 -17.65
CA LYS A 166 16.33 18.69 -16.72
C LYS A 166 15.96 17.94 -15.44
N THR A 167 14.67 17.82 -15.10
CA THR A 167 14.19 17.27 -13.82
C THR A 167 13.74 15.80 -13.89
N THR A 168 14.21 15.03 -14.88
CA THR A 168 13.91 13.59 -14.93
C THR A 168 14.52 12.87 -13.72
N ASP A 169 13.65 12.44 -12.79
CA ASP A 169 14.04 11.72 -11.58
C ASP A 169 14.80 10.42 -11.94
N PRO A 170 16.09 10.28 -11.56
CA PRO A 170 16.89 9.11 -11.91
C PRO A 170 16.33 7.80 -11.34
N ARG A 171 15.43 7.85 -10.36
CA ARG A 171 14.78 6.66 -9.74
C ARG A 171 13.67 6.05 -10.60
N LYS A 172 13.22 6.74 -11.66
CA LYS A 172 12.21 6.23 -12.59
C LYS A 172 12.79 5.54 -13.82
N ARG A 173 14.11 5.31 -13.88
CA ARG A 173 14.68 4.45 -14.93
C ARG A 173 14.12 3.03 -14.77
N PRO A 174 13.57 2.41 -15.84
CA PRO A 174 13.33 0.98 -15.82
C PRO A 174 14.67 0.31 -15.51
N SER A 175 14.76 -0.44 -14.42
CA SER A 175 15.95 -1.23 -14.14
C SER A 175 16.13 -2.20 -15.29
N LEU A 176 17.23 -2.05 -16.03
CA LEU A 176 17.66 -3.01 -17.05
C LEU A 176 17.71 -4.39 -16.39
N SER A 177 16.73 -5.24 -16.69
CA SER A 177 16.79 -6.65 -16.35
C SER A 177 17.98 -7.25 -17.08
N ILE A 178 19.02 -7.59 -16.32
CA ILE A 178 20.18 -8.31 -16.82
C ILE A 178 19.68 -9.72 -17.19
N PRO A 179 19.77 -10.14 -18.47
CA PRO A 179 19.45 -11.51 -18.84
C PRO A 179 20.49 -12.44 -18.20
N GLY A 180 20.01 -13.39 -17.40
CA GLY A 180 20.79 -14.52 -16.90
C GLY A 180 20.87 -15.65 -17.90
#